data_AF-A0A537W0J2-F1
#
_entry.id   AF-A0A537W0J2-F1
#
_cell.length_a   1.000
_cell.length_b   1.000
_cell.length_c   1.000
_cell.angle_alpha   90.00
_cell.angle_beta   90.00
_cell.angle_gamma   90.00
#
_symmetry.space_group_name_H-M   'P 1'
#
loop_
_entity.id
_entity.type
_entity.pdbx_description
1 polymer ?
#
loop_
_entity_poly.entity_id
_entity_poly.type
_entity_poly.pdbx_seq_one_letter_code
_entity_poly.pdbx_strand_id
1 'polypeptide(L)'
;MADYQVIAAHACIDAGADLILGHHAHVPKAIEVYKGKAIFYSLSNFCMTKPFPSPRWSEAPWAHGALRNYTEQDADYPLLPYGRDAKRSLLAKAVFGNDGVSSVSYLPMLIDRQYRPEVLRAGD
;
A
#
# COMPACT_ATOMS: atom_id res chain seq x y z
N MET A 1 12.38 3.70 4.02
CA MET A 1 11.38 4.78 3.92
C MET A 1 12.13 6.01 3.46
N ALA A 2 11.56 6.86 2.59
CA ALA A 2 12.27 8.05 2.15
C ALA A 2 12.02 9.20 3.15
N ASP A 3 13.08 9.89 3.57
CA ASP A 3 13.02 10.85 4.68
C ASP A 3 12.01 11.98 4.45
N TYR A 4 11.83 12.40 3.19
CA TYR A 4 10.86 13.43 2.83
C TYR A 4 9.41 13.06 3.19
N GLN A 5 9.08 11.76 3.25
CA GLN A 5 7.71 11.33 3.55
C GLN A 5 7.30 11.75 4.96
N VAL A 6 8.21 11.64 5.93
CA VAL A 6 7.97 12.02 7.33
C VAL A 6 7.84 13.54 7.44
N ILE A 7 8.79 14.27 6.85
CA ILE A 7 8.80 15.74 6.86
C ILE A 7 7.49 16.29 6.26
N ALA A 8 7.06 15.77 5.11
CA ALA A 8 5.83 16.18 4.48
C ALA A 8 4.59 15.80 5.30
N ALA A 9 4.54 14.58 5.86
CA ALA A 9 3.40 14.14 6.66
C ALA A 9 3.24 14.98 7.93
N HIS A 10 4.32 15.25 8.65
CA HIS A 10 4.31 16.11 9.84
C HIS A 10 3.88 17.54 9.49
N ALA A 11 4.40 18.11 8.40
CA ALA A 11 4.01 19.45 7.94
C ALA A 11 2.51 19.52 7.60
N CYS A 12 1.93 18.48 6.98
CA CYS A 12 0.50 18.42 6.70
C CYS A 12 -0.33 18.35 7.99
N ILE A 13 0.05 17.53 8.97
CA ILE A 13 -0.63 17.46 10.27
C ILE A 13 -0.53 18.82 11.00
N ASP A 14 0.66 19.44 11.00
CA ASP A 14 0.88 20.74 11.62
C ASP A 14 0.07 21.87 10.97
N ALA A 15 -0.25 21.73 9.68
CA ALA A 15 -1.15 22.62 8.94
C ALA A 15 -2.65 22.33 9.16
N GLY A 16 -3.00 21.30 9.95
CA GLY A 16 -4.38 20.98 10.32
C GLY A 16 -4.97 19.73 9.66
N ALA A 17 -4.17 18.90 8.99
CA ALA A 17 -4.66 17.60 8.53
C ALA A 17 -4.94 16.65 9.70
N ASP A 18 -6.02 15.88 9.63
CA ASP A 18 -6.41 14.92 10.68
C ASP A 18 -5.91 13.49 10.42
N LEU A 19 -5.47 13.20 9.20
CA LEU A 19 -5.08 11.86 8.75
C LEU A 19 -4.24 11.98 7.48
N ILE A 20 -3.16 11.20 7.40
CA ILE A 20 -2.34 11.07 6.19
C ILE A 20 -2.51 9.66 5.62
N LEU A 21 -2.92 9.58 4.34
CA LEU A 21 -3.04 8.33 3.59
C LEU A 21 -2.02 8.30 2.45
N GLY A 22 -0.87 7.70 2.70
CA GLY A 22 0.15 7.43 1.69
C GLY A 22 -0.22 6.24 0.81
N HIS A 23 0.12 6.35 -0.47
CA HIS A 23 -0.05 5.30 -1.48
C HIS A 23 1.18 5.32 -2.43
N HIS A 24 1.12 4.63 -3.57
CA HIS A 24 2.19 4.46 -4.58
C HIS A 24 3.23 3.37 -4.29
N ALA A 25 3.73 3.21 -3.06
CA ALA A 25 4.60 2.08 -2.79
C ALA A 25 3.78 0.78 -2.85
N HIS A 26 4.25 -0.19 -3.64
CA HIS A 26 3.57 -1.48 -3.81
C HIS A 26 3.64 -2.40 -2.59
N VAL A 27 4.05 -1.89 -1.43
CA VAL A 27 4.13 -2.60 -0.16
C VAL A 27 3.57 -1.71 0.96
N PRO A 28 2.99 -2.29 2.04
CA PRO A 28 2.64 -1.53 3.22
C PRO A 28 3.90 -0.92 3.83
N LYS A 29 3.80 0.31 4.31
CA LYS A 29 4.86 0.96 5.09
C LYS A 29 4.39 1.18 6.52
N ALA A 30 5.29 1.72 7.35
CA ALA A 30 5.01 2.04 8.73
C ALA A 30 3.72 2.87 8.88
N ILE A 31 3.05 2.64 10.00
CA ILE A 31 1.97 3.48 10.49
C ILE A 31 2.53 4.25 11.68
N GLU A 32 2.39 5.57 11.67
CA GLU A 32 2.83 6.44 12.74
C GLU A 32 1.63 7.17 13.35
N VAL A 33 1.72 7.52 14.63
CA VAL A 33 0.80 8.46 15.28
C VAL A 33 1.59 9.70 15.67
N TYR A 34 1.30 10.82 15.03
CA TYR A 34 1.94 12.11 15.29
C TYR A 34 0.89 13.11 15.76
N LYS A 35 1.10 13.73 16.93
CA LYS A 35 0.12 14.63 17.59
C LYS A 35 -1.30 14.03 17.70
N GLY A 36 -1.37 12.73 17.95
CA GLY A 36 -2.64 11.99 18.05
C GLY A 36 -3.33 11.71 16.71
N LYS A 37 -2.72 12.05 15.57
CA LYS A 37 -3.25 11.82 14.22
C LYS A 37 -2.47 10.70 13.53
N ALA A 38 -3.19 9.81 12.84
CA ALA A 38 -2.59 8.66 12.19
C ALA A 38 -1.96 9.03 10.84
N ILE A 39 -0.84 8.39 10.52
CA ILE A 39 -0.10 8.53 9.27
C ILE A 39 0.15 7.13 8.72
N PHE A 40 -0.44 6.80 7.58
CA PHE A 40 -0.12 5.60 6.82
C PHE A 40 0.89 5.97 5.73
N TYR A 41 2.13 5.53 5.81
CA TYR A 41 3.14 5.90 4.80
C TYR A 41 2.97 5.17 3.46
N SER A 42 2.22 4.05 3.46
CA SER A 42 1.73 3.35 2.27
C SER A 42 0.68 2.33 2.69
N LEU A 43 -0.50 2.40 2.08
CA LEU A 43 -1.54 1.36 2.20
C LEU A 43 -1.30 0.15 1.29
N SER A 44 -0.34 0.22 0.36
CA SER A 44 -0.09 -0.80 -0.67
C SER A 44 -1.20 -0.91 -1.72
N ASN A 45 -1.22 -2.03 -2.45
CA ASN A 45 -2.12 -2.34 -3.57
C ASN A 45 -3.55 -2.63 -3.08
N PHE A 46 -4.58 -2.26 -3.85
CA PHE A 46 -5.98 -2.63 -3.56
C PHE A 46 -6.67 -3.23 -4.78
N CYS A 47 -6.92 -2.41 -5.80
CA CYS A 47 -7.46 -2.84 -7.09
C CYS A 47 -6.60 -2.20 -8.20
N MET A 48 -5.94 -3.01 -9.02
CA MET A 48 -5.21 -2.50 -10.18
C MET A 48 -5.89 -2.96 -11.46
N THR A 49 -6.23 -2.00 -12.30
CA THR A 49 -7.07 -2.18 -13.48
C THR A 49 -6.27 -2.39 -14.77
N LYS A 50 -4.95 -2.25 -14.71
CA LYS A 50 -4.09 -2.54 -15.86
C LYS A 50 -3.67 -4.02 -15.84
N PRO A 51 -4.03 -4.82 -16.86
CA PRO A 51 -3.32 -6.07 -17.08
C PRO A 51 -1.84 -5.72 -17.27
N PHE A 52 -0.99 -6.33 -16.43
CA PHE A 52 0.41 -6.00 -16.39
C PHE A 52 1.24 -6.41 -17.63
N PRO A 53 0.82 -7.31 -18.54
CA PRO A 53 1.47 -7.32 -19.84
C PRO A 53 1.07 -6.08 -20.63
N SER A 54 1.96 -5.08 -20.63
CA SER A 54 1.97 -4.09 -21.69
C SER A 54 2.15 -4.84 -23.03
N PRO A 55 1.34 -4.57 -24.07
CA PRO A 55 1.54 -5.17 -25.38
C PRO A 55 2.93 -4.91 -26.00
N ARG A 56 3.70 -3.98 -25.43
CA ARG A 56 5.09 -3.69 -25.82
C ARG A 56 6.13 -4.61 -25.16
N TRP A 57 5.72 -5.49 -24.25
CA TRP A 57 6.64 -6.38 -23.55
C TRP A 57 6.79 -7.68 -24.31
N SER A 58 8.02 -7.98 -24.71
CA SER A 58 8.40 -9.24 -25.35
C SER A 58 8.71 -10.33 -24.33
N GLU A 59 8.98 -9.95 -23.08
CA GLU A 59 9.28 -10.87 -21.98
C GLU A 59 8.09 -11.03 -21.04
N ALA A 60 8.09 -12.12 -20.26
CA ALA A 60 7.05 -12.34 -19.27
C ALA A 60 7.00 -11.21 -18.23
N PRO A 61 5.81 -10.78 -17.76
CA PRO A 61 5.66 -9.65 -16.84
C PRO A 61 6.52 -9.72 -15.57
N TRP A 62 6.73 -10.93 -15.05
CA TRP A 62 7.58 -11.16 -13.87
C TRP A 62 9.07 -10.89 -14.15
N ALA A 63 9.58 -11.16 -15.35
CA ALA A 63 10.95 -10.86 -15.74
C ALA A 63 11.17 -9.34 -15.82
N HIS A 64 10.21 -8.62 -16.38
CA HIS A 64 10.24 -7.15 -16.42
C HIS A 64 10.22 -6.51 -15.03
N GLY A 65 9.39 -7.02 -14.11
CA GLY A 65 9.38 -6.51 -12.74
C GLY A 65 10.64 -6.84 -11.96
N ALA A 66 11.21 -8.04 -12.12
CA ALA A 66 12.49 -8.41 -11.52
C ALA A 66 13.60 -7.45 -11.94
N LEU A 67 13.70 -7.15 -13.24
CA LEU A 67 14.69 -6.23 -13.80
C LEU A 67 14.50 -4.78 -13.36
N ARG A 68 13.25 -4.29 -13.30
CA ARG A 68 12.96 -2.89 -12.94
C ARG A 68 13.04 -2.60 -11.45
N ASN A 69 12.59 -3.54 -10.63
CA ASN A 69 12.38 -3.29 -9.21
C ASN A 69 13.54 -3.81 -8.35
N TYR A 70 14.46 -4.62 -8.92
CA TYR A 70 15.53 -5.28 -8.17
C TYR A 70 15.01 -6.06 -6.95
N THR A 71 13.77 -6.54 -7.03
CA THR A 71 13.09 -7.27 -5.95
C THR A 71 12.95 -8.75 -6.29
N GLU A 72 13.04 -9.59 -5.26
CA GLU A 72 12.76 -11.01 -5.37
C GLU A 72 11.28 -11.21 -5.71
N GLN A 73 11.02 -11.74 -6.91
CA GLN A 73 9.67 -11.98 -7.39
C GLN A 73 9.07 -13.26 -6.80
N ASP A 74 7.76 -13.38 -6.95
CA ASP A 74 7.02 -14.59 -6.62
C ASP A 74 6.39 -15.19 -7.89
N ALA A 75 6.79 -16.41 -8.24
CA ALA A 75 6.32 -17.08 -9.45
C ALA A 75 4.81 -17.41 -9.41
N ASP A 76 4.23 -17.56 -8.20
CA ASP A 76 2.81 -17.83 -8.04
C ASP A 76 1.93 -16.59 -8.24
N TYR A 77 2.54 -15.39 -8.31
CA TYR A 77 1.86 -14.10 -8.44
C TYR A 77 2.33 -13.38 -9.71
N PRO A 78 2.14 -13.96 -10.90
CA PRO A 78 2.70 -13.44 -12.16
C PRO A 78 2.15 -12.06 -12.55
N LEU A 79 1.01 -11.66 -11.97
CA LEU A 79 0.37 -10.36 -12.22
C LEU A 79 0.86 -9.26 -11.25
N LEU A 80 1.67 -9.60 -10.24
CA LEU A 80 2.13 -8.69 -9.20
C LEU A 80 3.67 -8.61 -9.17
N PRO A 81 4.33 -8.06 -10.19
CA PRO A 81 5.77 -8.17 -10.34
C PRO A 81 6.50 -7.03 -9.62
N TYR A 82 6.14 -6.82 -8.36
CA TYR A 82 6.63 -5.76 -7.47
C TYR A 82 7.38 -6.32 -6.27
N GLY A 83 7.72 -7.61 -6.31
CA GLY A 83 8.37 -8.33 -5.23
C GLY A 83 7.37 -9.07 -4.33
N ARG A 84 7.88 -10.04 -3.57
CA ARG A 84 7.08 -10.94 -2.72
C ARG A 84 6.17 -10.23 -1.71
N ASP A 85 6.63 -9.10 -1.16
CA ASP A 85 5.86 -8.35 -0.16
C ASP A 85 4.70 -7.57 -0.75
N ALA A 86 4.62 -7.41 -2.08
CA ALA A 86 3.59 -6.62 -2.72
C ALA A 86 2.19 -7.20 -2.58
N LYS A 87 2.11 -8.47 -2.17
CA LYS A 87 0.87 -9.15 -1.83
C LYS A 87 0.22 -8.55 -0.59
N ARG A 88 1.00 -7.96 0.32
CA ARG A 88 0.49 -7.42 1.58
C ARG A 88 -0.15 -6.07 1.33
N SER A 89 -1.26 -5.80 2.00
CA SER A 89 -1.98 -4.54 1.91
C SER A 89 -2.73 -4.19 3.20
N LEU A 90 -3.24 -2.97 3.26
CA LEU A 90 -4.02 -2.44 4.37
C LEU A 90 -5.29 -1.76 3.84
N LEU A 91 -6.43 -2.09 4.42
CA LEU A 91 -7.65 -1.30 4.28
C LEU A 91 -7.77 -0.36 5.48
N ALA A 92 -7.49 0.93 5.29
CA ALA A 92 -7.73 1.93 6.32
C ALA A 92 -9.24 2.24 6.43
N LYS A 93 -9.71 2.39 7.67
CA LYS A 93 -11.05 2.87 8.00
C LYS A 93 -10.92 4.06 8.93
N ALA A 94 -11.50 5.18 8.52
CA ALA A 94 -11.61 6.39 9.33
C ALA A 94 -13.09 6.70 9.58
N VAL A 95 -13.41 7.14 10.79
CA VAL A 95 -14.72 7.69 11.15
C VAL A 95 -14.56 9.18 11.35
N PHE A 96 -15.45 9.97 10.74
CA PHE A 96 -15.45 11.42 10.81
C PHE A 96 -16.62 11.90 11.68
N GLY A 97 -16.33 12.85 12.58
CA GLY A 97 -17.31 13.61 13.34
C GLY A 97 -17.28 15.08 12.94
N ASN A 98 -17.98 15.93 13.71
CA ASN A 98 -18.04 17.37 13.45
C ASN A 98 -16.69 18.08 13.62
N ASP A 99 -15.80 17.53 14.46
CA ASP A 99 -14.49 18.09 14.77
C ASP A 99 -13.33 17.37 14.04
N GLY A 100 -13.63 16.65 12.95
CA GLY A 100 -12.64 15.93 12.15
C GLY A 100 -12.65 14.41 12.38
N VAL A 101 -11.50 13.75 12.23
CA VAL A 101 -11.39 12.28 12.36
C VAL A 101 -11.51 11.86 13.84
N SER A 102 -12.53 11.08 14.17
CA SER A 102 -12.83 10.61 15.53
C SER A 102 -12.19 9.25 15.86
N SER A 103 -12.00 8.39 14.86
CA SER A 103 -11.26 7.14 15.05
C SER A 103 -10.67 6.64 13.74
N VAL A 104 -9.53 5.96 13.85
CA VAL A 104 -8.82 5.33 12.75
C VAL A 104 -8.53 3.89 13.13
N SER A 105 -8.81 2.99 12.21
CA SER A 105 -8.49 1.56 12.31
C SER A 105 -8.03 1.06 10.94
N TYR A 106 -7.51 -0.15 10.87
CA TYR A 106 -7.20 -0.79 9.60
C TYR A 106 -7.45 -2.29 9.68
N LEU A 107 -7.68 -2.89 8.52
CA LEU A 107 -7.71 -4.34 8.36
C LEU A 107 -6.48 -4.75 7.53
N PRO A 108 -5.70 -5.75 7.99
CA PRO A 108 -4.65 -6.33 7.18
C PRO A 108 -5.27 -7.07 5.99
N MET A 109 -4.60 -7.02 4.85
CA MET A 109 -5.08 -7.62 3.60
C MET A 109 -3.97 -8.38 2.89
N LEU A 110 -4.39 -9.35 2.08
CA LEU A 110 -3.57 -9.96 1.03
C LEU A 110 -4.21 -9.73 -0.35
N ILE A 111 -3.38 -9.54 -1.35
CA ILE A 111 -3.74 -9.67 -2.76
C ILE A 111 -3.56 -11.13 -3.12
N ASP A 112 -4.60 -11.78 -3.64
CA ASP A 112 -4.55 -13.17 -4.04
C ASP A 112 -3.87 -13.37 -5.42
N ARG A 113 -3.80 -14.62 -5.88
CA ARG A 113 -3.19 -14.98 -7.17
C ARG A 113 -3.97 -14.45 -8.39
N GLN A 114 -5.23 -14.05 -8.19
CA GLN A 114 -6.11 -13.45 -9.19
C GLN A 114 -6.16 -11.93 -9.08
N TYR A 115 -5.26 -11.32 -8.30
CA TYR A 115 -5.19 -9.88 -8.08
C TYR A 115 -6.38 -9.28 -7.31
N ARG A 116 -7.08 -10.11 -6.54
CA ARG A 116 -8.23 -9.69 -5.74
C ARG A 116 -7.77 -9.34 -4.33
N PRO A 117 -8.24 -8.20 -3.78
CA PRO A 117 -7.96 -7.84 -2.40
C PRO A 117 -8.81 -8.67 -1.43
N GLU A 118 -8.16 -9.37 -0.50
CA GLU A 118 -8.79 -10.20 0.53
C GLU A 118 -8.40 -9.69 1.93
N VAL A 119 -9.39 -9.53 2.81
CA VAL A 119 -9.14 -9.16 4.21
C VAL A 119 -8.65 -10.40 4.96
N LEU A 120 -7.52 -10.26 5.66
CA LEU A 120 -7.01 -11.29 6.55
C LEU A 120 -7.84 -11.36 7.84
N ARG A 121 -8.13 -12.58 8.27
CA ARG A 121 -8.83 -12.93 9.50
C ARG A 121 -7.85 -13.41 10.55
N ALA A 122 -8.30 -13.43 11.81
CA ALA A 122 -7.51 -14.01 12.88
C ALA A 122 -7.31 -15.51 12.62
N GLY A 123 -6.05 -15.94 12.50
CA GLY A 123 -5.67 -17.34 12.27
C GLY A 123 -5.29 -17.69 10.83
N ASP A 124 -5.40 -16.74 9.89
CA ASP A 124 -4.79 -16.86 8.56
C ASP A 124 -3.25 -16.82 8.62
#